data_AF-A0A1M5KVH2-F1
#
_entry.id   AF-A0A1M5KVH2-F1
#
_cell.length_a   1.000
_cell.length_b   1.000
_cell.length_c   1.000
_cell.angle_alpha   90.00
_cell.angle_beta   90.00
_cell.angle_gamma   90.00
#
_symmetry.space_group_name_H-M   'P 1'
#
loop_
_entity.id
_entity.type
_entity.pdbx_description
1 polymer ?
#
loop_
_entity_poly.entity_id
_entity_poly.type
_entity_poly.pdbx_seq_one_letter_code
_entity_poly.pdbx_strand_id
1 'polypeptide(L)'
;MKRIYYLSMLLTLFVGFQSCKKDHVSSLENSNQQVLSLKAAFEKQHSDSGLPADRKNFSKNFNTQILWDSVTFKTADTAIVRVKLLSDVKIFTNDSIPVDLSNNLILKATKNQKREWDFVKVIYLPEYGKDIPNGFTGRIISEGYFDNNFTVTKYYGGKAYFSTFNADNSWLKDRSAPKLKAGGLPGDPRCQPEEEEDQRTVEGYVEGQLNTVWTFPKTKLPHAACSDDPIPTGTGGGGAPGAPSDNFPKPNVDELKNQLKNKPFALIPNIDCAIIKKWLAMAKFAIDQSTKDKIRKFDVAYFGSPVSHALDINDAFSPLVNMDYFPINIDKMPTINGKTATPEQFQEHIRKNINNFVDTYYSKFSPYDKWGVADQNLWNSSNPKNAVITIDILGPDNGSVIVSKYNSGGWTFTTIFEPQYKGHPVSGNRDFGFVKNANGSYTFYTRGVDRLSYIDGSNFQAVANFFGVPNAGPFGKADALWNSYQKMVSDFVNKNGGKAAPGKQEIHRPDWNTVKDVIDGKKPLSTLSSDCKD
;
A
#
# COMPACT_ATOMS: atom_id res chain seq x y z
N MET A 1 83.22 3.34 22.38
CA MET A 1 83.54 4.61 23.08
C MET A 1 82.24 5.40 23.24
N LYS A 2 81.86 5.76 24.48
CA LYS A 2 80.64 6.48 24.97
C LYS A 2 79.31 5.70 24.95
N ARG A 3 78.89 5.03 26.06
CA ARG A 3 78.18 5.48 27.31
C ARG A 3 76.70 5.84 27.05
N ILE A 4 75.71 4.98 27.41
CA ILE A 4 75.08 4.66 28.73
C ILE A 4 74.20 5.80 29.28
N TYR A 5 72.89 5.53 29.50
CA TYR A 5 72.10 5.59 30.77
C TYR A 5 70.60 5.26 30.41
N TYR A 6 70.02 4.11 30.82
CA TYR A 6 69.23 3.85 32.05
C TYR A 6 67.86 4.59 32.06
N LEU A 7 66.68 4.07 32.42
CA LEU A 7 66.29 3.00 33.36
C LEU A 7 64.73 2.86 33.39
N SER A 8 64.21 1.62 33.45
CA SER A 8 62.96 1.17 34.16
C SER A 8 61.58 1.60 33.58
N MET A 9 60.49 0.80 33.56
CA MET A 9 60.04 -0.19 34.54
C MET A 9 58.88 -1.08 34.01
N LEU A 10 58.98 -2.40 34.29
CA LEU A 10 57.95 -3.45 34.57
C LEU A 10 56.82 -3.81 33.55
N LEU A 11 56.76 -5.07 33.06
CA LEU A 11 56.09 -6.31 33.59
C LEU A 11 54.62 -6.40 33.10
N THR A 12 53.99 -7.48 32.59
CA THR A 12 54.14 -8.96 32.62
C THR A 12 53.21 -9.50 31.51
N LEU A 13 53.68 -10.28 30.53
CA LEU A 13 53.52 -11.74 30.37
C LEU A 13 52.10 -12.37 30.54
N PHE A 14 51.68 -13.03 29.45
CA PHE A 14 51.07 -14.38 29.31
C PHE A 14 49.56 -14.60 29.05
N VAL A 15 49.32 -15.05 27.81
CA VAL A 15 48.53 -16.22 27.32
C VAL A 15 47.00 -16.23 27.49
N GLY A 16 46.33 -16.37 26.34
CA GLY A 16 44.94 -16.82 26.26
C GLY A 16 44.59 -17.30 24.86
N PHE A 17 44.42 -18.62 24.74
CA PHE A 17 43.96 -19.35 23.56
C PHE A 17 42.59 -18.91 23.02
N GLN A 18 42.38 -19.26 21.74
CA GLN A 18 41.15 -19.32 20.97
C GLN A 18 39.81 -19.31 21.74
N SER A 19 38.88 -18.46 21.29
CA SER A 19 37.50 -18.87 21.06
C SER A 19 36.83 -17.94 20.05
N CYS A 20 36.57 -18.44 18.84
CA CYS A 20 35.59 -17.84 17.93
C CYS A 20 34.20 -18.15 18.49
N LYS A 21 33.49 -17.13 18.99
CA LYS A 21 32.05 -17.21 19.24
C LYS A 21 31.32 -16.26 18.29
N LYS A 22 30.21 -16.79 17.76
CA LYS A 22 29.28 -16.18 16.80
C LYS A 22 28.67 -14.87 17.34
N ASP A 23 28.92 -13.76 16.67
CA ASP A 23 28.24 -12.49 16.88
C ASP A 23 26.95 -12.39 16.04
N HIS A 24 25.93 -13.17 16.38
CA HIS A 24 24.59 -13.03 15.77
C HIS A 24 23.46 -12.86 16.77
N VAL A 25 23.77 -12.70 18.07
CA VAL A 25 22.79 -12.53 19.16
C VAL A 25 22.65 -11.06 19.61
N SER A 26 23.63 -10.18 19.30
CA SER A 26 23.68 -8.82 19.86
C SER A 26 22.69 -7.80 19.26
N SER A 27 22.14 -8.03 18.05
CA SER A 27 21.22 -7.06 17.43
C SER A 27 19.77 -7.17 17.92
N LEU A 28 19.31 -8.38 18.27
CA LEU A 28 17.97 -8.61 18.83
C LEU A 28 17.87 -8.21 20.30
N GLU A 29 18.91 -8.49 21.09
CA GLU A 29 18.97 -8.06 22.50
C GLU A 29 18.97 -6.53 22.63
N ASN A 30 19.68 -5.84 21.73
CA ASN A 30 19.75 -4.38 21.72
C ASN A 30 18.40 -3.73 21.33
N SER A 31 17.64 -4.36 20.40
CA SER A 31 16.29 -3.92 20.04
C SER A 31 15.31 -4.03 21.21
N ASN A 32 15.29 -5.17 21.90
CA ASN A 32 14.38 -5.38 23.04
C ASN A 32 14.70 -4.42 24.20
N GLN A 33 15.98 -4.18 24.46
CA GLN A 33 16.39 -3.25 25.52
C GLN A 33 16.00 -1.80 25.20
N GLN A 34 16.05 -1.38 23.93
CA GLN A 34 15.58 -0.07 23.49
C GLN A 34 14.06 0.10 23.62
N VAL A 35 13.29 -0.94 23.29
CA VAL A 35 11.83 -0.95 23.49
C VAL A 35 11.48 -0.85 24.98
N LEU A 36 12.17 -1.63 25.83
CA LEU A 36 11.99 -1.56 27.29
C LEU A 36 12.35 -0.19 27.85
N SER A 37 13.43 0.43 27.36
CA SER A 37 13.84 1.78 27.76
C SER A 37 12.80 2.84 27.34
N LEU A 38 12.27 2.75 26.13
CA LEU A 38 11.24 3.65 25.64
C LEU A 38 9.93 3.50 26.45
N LYS A 39 9.52 2.26 26.73
CA LYS A 39 8.35 1.95 27.57
C LYS A 39 8.54 2.47 28.99
N ALA A 40 9.70 2.25 29.60
CA ALA A 40 10.02 2.74 30.95
C ALA A 40 10.04 4.29 31.01
N ALA A 41 10.53 4.95 29.97
CA ALA A 41 10.49 6.42 29.88
C ALA A 41 9.05 6.93 29.78
N PHE A 42 8.22 6.29 28.96
CA PHE A 42 6.79 6.59 28.89
C PHE A 42 6.11 6.36 30.25
N GLU A 43 6.38 5.24 30.92
CA GLU A 43 5.86 4.92 32.24
C GLU A 43 6.22 5.97 33.29
N LYS A 44 7.50 6.34 33.36
CA LYS A 44 8.03 7.32 34.31
C LYS A 44 7.37 8.69 34.15
N GLN A 45 7.11 9.11 32.91
CA GLN A 45 6.47 10.40 32.63
C GLN A 45 4.95 10.38 32.86
N HIS A 46 4.35 9.21 33.11
CA HIS A 46 2.90 9.03 33.25
C HIS A 46 2.50 8.29 34.53
N SER A 47 3.34 8.27 35.56
CA SER A 47 3.11 7.50 36.80
C SER A 47 1.83 7.87 37.55
N ASP A 48 1.26 9.05 37.29
CA ASP A 48 0.22 9.66 38.12
C ASP A 48 -1.21 9.17 37.80
N SER A 49 -1.38 8.24 36.86
CA SER A 49 -2.71 7.83 36.37
C SER A 49 -3.29 6.54 36.96
N GLY A 50 -2.56 5.83 37.83
CA GLY A 50 -3.03 4.60 38.49
C GLY A 50 -3.34 3.39 37.58
N LEU A 51 -3.08 3.49 36.27
CA LEU A 51 -3.37 2.46 35.25
C LEU A 51 -2.08 1.88 34.64
N PRO A 52 -2.06 0.59 34.26
CA PRO A 52 -0.95 -0.02 33.53
C PRO A 52 -0.62 0.73 32.23
N ALA A 53 0.66 0.81 31.87
CA ALA A 53 1.16 1.64 30.77
C ALA A 53 0.60 1.31 29.39
N ASP A 54 0.20 0.07 29.18
CA ASP A 54 -0.37 -0.44 27.94
C ASP A 54 -1.86 -0.13 27.79
N ARG A 55 -2.59 0.16 28.87
CA ARG A 55 -4.03 0.53 28.86
C ARG A 55 -4.27 2.00 29.22
N LYS A 56 -3.30 2.87 28.94
CA LYS A 56 -3.50 4.31 29.11
C LYS A 56 -4.32 4.85 27.95
N ASN A 57 -5.41 5.53 28.28
CA ASN A 57 -6.27 6.17 27.32
C ASN A 57 -5.57 7.42 26.76
N PHE A 58 -5.37 7.46 25.44
CA PHE A 58 -4.81 8.62 24.72
C PHE A 58 -5.73 9.83 24.79
N SER A 59 -7.01 9.61 25.05
CA SER A 59 -8.03 10.63 25.21
C SER A 59 -8.97 10.24 26.34
N LYS A 60 -9.54 11.22 27.05
CA LYS A 60 -10.61 10.96 28.01
C LYS A 60 -11.88 10.40 27.35
N ASN A 61 -12.00 10.56 26.03
CA ASN A 61 -13.22 10.27 25.28
C ASN A 61 -13.24 8.87 24.66
N PHE A 62 -12.11 8.16 24.60
CA PHE A 62 -12.05 6.82 24.02
C PHE A 62 -10.89 5.99 24.57
N ASN A 63 -11.09 4.67 24.58
CA ASN A 63 -10.11 3.73 25.12
C ASN A 63 -9.07 3.36 24.05
N THR A 64 -7.81 3.24 24.47
CA THR A 64 -6.69 2.88 23.59
C THR A 64 -5.72 1.92 24.26
N GLN A 65 -4.97 1.19 23.44
CA GLN A 65 -3.88 0.33 23.87
C GLN A 65 -2.61 0.65 23.08
N ILE A 66 -1.50 0.92 23.77
CA ILE A 66 -0.19 1.06 23.13
C ILE A 66 0.36 -0.32 22.82
N LEU A 67 0.65 -0.57 21.55
CA LEU A 67 1.24 -1.83 21.09
C LEU A 67 2.77 -1.73 21.15
N TRP A 68 3.36 -1.94 22.32
CA TRP A 68 4.82 -1.81 22.52
C TRP A 68 5.66 -2.80 21.69
N ASP A 69 5.06 -3.89 21.25
CA ASP A 69 5.63 -4.85 20.30
C ASP A 69 5.69 -4.30 18.86
N SER A 70 4.99 -3.20 18.57
CA SER A 70 4.97 -2.54 17.25
C SER A 70 5.98 -1.40 17.09
N VAL A 71 6.83 -1.16 18.09
CA VAL A 71 7.80 -0.05 18.08
C VAL A 71 8.70 -0.15 16.86
N THR A 72 8.75 0.94 16.09
CA THR A 72 9.65 1.09 14.95
C THR A 72 10.54 2.31 15.16
N PHE A 73 11.84 2.09 15.37
CA PHE A 73 12.83 3.17 15.42
C PHE A 73 13.09 3.68 14.00
N LYS A 74 12.91 4.99 13.79
CA LYS A 74 13.25 5.69 12.54
C LYS A 74 14.67 6.22 12.57
N THR A 75 15.12 6.64 13.75
CA THR A 75 16.50 7.02 14.05
C THR A 75 16.83 6.56 15.48
N ALA A 76 18.07 6.76 15.93
CA ALA A 76 18.44 6.54 17.33
C ALA A 76 17.63 7.42 18.32
N ASP A 77 17.00 8.48 17.80
CA ASP A 77 16.33 9.53 18.56
C ASP A 77 14.86 9.69 18.16
N THR A 78 14.31 8.79 17.35
CA THR A 78 12.91 8.86 16.92
C THR A 78 12.32 7.46 16.80
N ALA A 79 11.21 7.22 17.48
CA ALA A 79 10.45 5.98 17.42
C ALA A 79 8.97 6.25 17.13
N ILE A 80 8.32 5.29 16.48
CA ILE A 80 6.87 5.30 16.23
C ILE A 80 6.30 4.01 16.83
N VAL A 81 5.19 4.14 17.56
CA VAL A 81 4.48 3.01 18.17
C VAL A 81 3.04 3.04 17.69
N ARG A 82 2.50 1.89 17.27
CA ARG A 82 1.08 1.80 16.92
C ARG A 82 0.24 1.87 18.18
N VAL A 83 -0.92 2.50 18.04
CA VAL A 83 -1.92 2.58 19.09
C VAL A 83 -3.18 1.92 18.57
N LYS A 84 -3.64 0.88 19.26
CA LYS A 84 -4.90 0.23 18.97
C LYS A 84 -6.02 0.99 19.64
N LEU A 85 -7.04 1.35 18.88
CA LEU A 85 -8.27 1.88 19.42
C LEU A 85 -9.12 0.72 19.98
N LEU A 86 -9.59 0.83 21.22
CA LEU A 86 -10.44 -0.16 21.88
C LEU A 86 -11.93 0.22 21.83
N SER A 87 -12.23 1.45 21.43
CA SER A 87 -13.58 1.97 21.19
C SER A 87 -13.84 2.05 19.69
N ASP A 88 -15.09 1.85 19.22
CA ASP A 88 -15.46 2.19 17.84
C ASP A 88 -15.60 3.71 17.71
N VAL A 89 -14.53 4.39 17.30
CA VAL A 89 -14.53 5.86 17.09
C VAL A 89 -14.48 6.13 15.61
N LYS A 90 -15.54 6.77 15.10
CA LYS A 90 -15.62 7.29 13.74
C LYS A 90 -15.55 8.81 13.83
N ILE A 91 -14.63 9.41 13.09
CA ILE A 91 -14.61 10.87 12.89
C ILE A 91 -15.22 11.17 11.54
N PHE A 92 -16.23 12.03 11.52
CA PHE A 92 -16.79 12.54 10.28
C PHE A 92 -15.94 13.72 9.83
N THR A 93 -15.44 13.62 8.60
CA THR A 93 -14.83 14.76 7.91
C THR A 93 -15.93 15.66 7.35
N ASN A 94 -15.57 16.84 6.85
CA ASN A 94 -16.52 17.81 6.28
C ASN A 94 -17.40 17.21 5.17
N ASP A 95 -16.93 16.15 4.50
CA ASP A 95 -17.66 15.45 3.46
C ASP A 95 -18.63 14.38 4.01
N SER A 96 -18.83 14.33 5.34
CA SER A 96 -19.64 13.33 6.06
C SER A 96 -19.18 11.88 5.84
N ILE A 97 -17.93 11.69 5.39
CA ILE A 97 -17.34 10.36 5.24
C ILE A 97 -16.76 9.94 6.59
N PRO A 98 -17.21 8.81 7.17
CA PRO A 98 -16.65 8.30 8.42
C PRO A 98 -15.22 7.82 8.18
N VAL A 99 -14.28 8.39 8.92
CA VAL A 99 -12.90 7.93 8.99
C VAL A 99 -12.77 6.98 10.17
N ASP A 100 -12.42 5.72 9.87
CA ASP A 100 -12.02 4.75 10.89
C ASP A 100 -10.65 5.16 11.47
N LEU A 101 -10.62 5.44 12.77
CA LEU A 101 -9.40 5.84 13.46
C LEU A 101 -8.50 4.66 13.84
N SER A 102 -8.95 3.41 13.70
CA SER A 102 -8.26 2.21 14.18
C SER A 102 -6.85 2.04 13.60
N ASN A 103 -6.58 2.63 12.42
CA ASN A 103 -5.28 2.60 11.75
C ASN A 103 -4.59 3.98 11.66
N ASN A 104 -5.20 5.02 12.22
CA ASN A 104 -4.81 6.41 12.00
C ASN A 104 -4.25 7.10 13.26
N LEU A 105 -4.05 6.34 14.34
CA LEU A 105 -3.48 6.82 15.59
C LEU A 105 -2.12 6.17 15.86
N ILE A 106 -1.09 7.01 16.05
CA ILE A 106 0.25 6.58 16.42
C ILE A 106 0.78 7.40 17.60
N LEU A 107 1.72 6.82 18.32
CA LEU A 107 2.56 7.50 19.30
C LEU A 107 3.93 7.74 18.66
N LYS A 108 4.32 9.01 18.54
CA LYS A 108 5.67 9.39 18.13
C LYS A 108 6.48 9.73 19.38
N ALA A 109 7.66 9.14 19.51
CA ALA A 109 8.62 9.47 20.55
C ALA A 109 9.87 10.08 19.91
N THR A 110 10.36 11.20 20.43
CA THR A 110 11.58 11.86 19.94
C THR A 110 12.48 12.22 21.11
N LYS A 111 13.79 12.02 21.02
CA LYS A 111 14.69 12.50 22.07
C LYS A 111 14.90 14.01 21.97
N ASN A 112 14.77 14.70 23.10
CA ASN A 112 15.08 16.12 23.21
C ASN A 112 16.59 16.37 23.35
N GLN A 113 16.99 17.64 23.50
CA GLN A 113 18.41 18.02 23.65
C GLN A 113 19.10 17.40 24.86
N LYS A 114 18.34 16.99 25.89
CA LYS A 114 18.85 16.29 27.09
C LYS A 114 18.88 14.77 26.92
N ARG A 115 18.56 14.25 25.72
CA ARG A 115 18.42 12.82 25.39
C ARG A 115 17.30 12.12 26.15
N GLU A 116 16.31 12.86 26.62
CA GLU A 116 15.09 12.31 27.21
C GLU A 116 14.02 12.15 26.13
N TRP A 117 13.18 11.13 26.24
CA TRP A 117 12.09 10.90 25.28
C TRP A 117 10.94 11.87 25.52
N ASP A 118 10.55 12.61 24.49
CA ASP A 118 9.31 13.37 24.41
C ASP A 118 8.29 12.58 23.58
N PHE A 119 7.03 12.57 24.00
CA PHE A 119 5.97 11.80 23.37
C PHE A 119 4.90 12.72 22.78
N VAL A 120 4.47 12.41 21.57
CA VAL A 120 3.46 13.16 20.82
C VAL A 120 2.43 12.17 20.27
N LYS A 121 1.15 12.44 20.53
CA LYS A 121 0.04 11.71 19.91
C LYS A 121 -0.14 12.26 18.51
N VAL A 122 -0.24 11.39 17.51
CA VAL A 122 -0.45 11.82 16.13
C VAL A 122 -1.68 11.11 15.58
N ILE A 123 -2.67 11.90 15.19
CA ILE A 123 -3.87 11.46 14.51
C ILE A 123 -3.80 11.93 13.06
N TYR A 124 -4.05 11.01 12.14
CA TYR A 124 -4.14 11.30 10.72
C TYR A 124 -5.60 11.25 10.26
N LEU A 125 -6.09 12.37 9.72
CA LEU A 125 -7.43 12.45 9.14
C LEU A 125 -7.31 12.68 7.63
N PRO A 126 -7.55 11.66 6.79
CA PRO A 126 -7.65 11.87 5.35
C PRO A 126 -8.90 12.71 5.04
N GLU A 127 -8.76 13.73 4.18
CA GLU A 127 -9.87 14.52 3.63
C GLU A 127 -10.04 14.15 2.15
N TYR A 128 -11.26 13.79 1.74
CA TYR A 128 -11.55 13.39 0.35
C TYR A 128 -12.20 14.53 -0.42
N GLY A 129 -11.38 15.46 -0.94
CA GLY A 129 -11.89 16.53 -1.79
C GLY A 129 -12.38 16.01 -3.15
N LYS A 130 -13.62 16.34 -3.54
CA LYS A 130 -14.17 16.05 -4.88
C LYS A 130 -13.42 16.76 -6.02
N ASP A 131 -12.68 17.84 -5.70
CA ASP A 131 -12.11 18.76 -6.69
C ASP A 131 -10.58 18.70 -6.81
N ILE A 132 -9.94 17.62 -6.35
CA ILE A 132 -8.48 17.52 -6.38
C ILE A 132 -8.06 16.29 -7.20
N PRO A 133 -8.06 16.41 -8.53
CA PRO A 133 -7.49 15.37 -9.37
C PRO A 133 -5.99 15.31 -9.08
N ASN A 134 -5.56 14.25 -8.39
CA ASN A 134 -4.18 13.85 -8.14
C ASN A 134 -3.43 14.59 -7.00
N GLY A 135 -4.13 15.03 -5.95
CA GLY A 135 -3.50 15.58 -4.74
C GLY A 135 -4.12 15.05 -3.45
N PHE A 136 -3.28 14.79 -2.43
CA PHE A 136 -3.74 14.43 -1.09
C PHE A 136 -4.17 15.69 -0.30
N THR A 137 -5.33 15.61 0.34
CA THR A 137 -5.69 16.50 1.45
C THR A 137 -5.89 15.71 2.71
N GLY A 138 -5.36 16.22 3.81
CA GLY A 138 -5.59 15.62 5.11
C GLY A 138 -5.09 16.52 6.22
N ARG A 139 -5.63 16.29 7.42
CA ARG A 139 -5.24 16.97 8.63
C ARG A 139 -4.42 16.00 9.48
N ILE A 140 -3.17 16.35 9.75
CA ILE A 140 -2.41 15.74 10.83
C ILE A 140 -2.69 16.56 12.07
N ILE A 141 -3.24 15.94 13.10
CA ILE A 141 -3.39 16.54 14.42
C ILE A 141 -2.33 15.90 15.29
N SER A 142 -1.33 16.67 15.69
CA SER A 142 -0.35 16.23 16.68
C SER A 142 -0.57 16.96 17.98
N GLU A 143 -0.82 16.22 19.05
CA GLU A 143 -0.93 16.75 20.41
C GLU A 143 0.32 16.34 21.18
N GLY A 144 1.07 17.32 21.68
CA GLY A 144 2.12 17.06 22.65
C GLY A 144 1.49 16.45 23.90
N TYR A 145 1.98 15.28 24.32
CA TYR A 145 1.30 14.52 25.37
C TYR A 145 1.29 15.27 26.72
N PHE A 146 2.28 16.15 26.94
CA PHE A 146 2.53 16.79 28.24
C PHE A 146 2.16 18.27 28.30
N ASP A 147 2.21 18.97 27.17
CA ASP A 147 1.90 20.40 27.09
C ASP A 147 0.50 20.66 26.54
N ASN A 148 -0.20 19.61 26.04
CA ASN A 148 -1.46 19.68 25.32
C ASN A 148 -1.43 20.74 24.20
N ASN A 149 -0.25 21.01 23.63
CA ASN A 149 -0.15 21.88 22.48
C ASN A 149 -0.50 21.06 21.23
N PHE A 150 -1.39 21.60 20.40
CA PHE A 150 -1.83 20.92 19.19
C PHE A 150 -1.21 21.60 17.98
N THR A 151 -0.65 20.82 17.07
CA THR A 151 -0.32 21.29 15.74
C THR A 151 -1.23 20.60 14.75
N VAL A 152 -1.96 21.40 13.98
CA VAL A 152 -2.74 20.94 12.84
C VAL A 152 -1.93 21.25 11.59
N THR A 153 -1.57 20.20 10.85
CA THR A 153 -0.94 20.36 9.53
C THR A 153 -1.95 19.97 8.47
N LYS A 154 -2.31 20.91 7.59
CA LYS A 154 -3.12 20.63 6.41
C LYS A 154 -2.23 20.51 5.19
N TYR A 155 -2.34 19.40 4.47
CA TYR A 155 -1.68 19.23 3.17
C TYR A 155 -2.68 19.60 2.08
N TYR A 156 -2.28 20.45 1.13
CA TYR A 156 -3.10 20.83 -0.01
C TYR A 156 -2.21 21.11 -1.22
N GLY A 157 -2.43 20.40 -2.33
CA GLY A 157 -1.71 20.61 -3.60
C GLY A 157 -0.19 20.51 -3.46
N GLY A 158 0.32 19.59 -2.62
CA GLY A 158 1.75 19.40 -2.38
C GLY A 158 2.39 20.44 -1.44
N LYS A 159 1.60 21.34 -0.84
CA LYS A 159 2.06 22.30 0.17
C LYS A 159 1.52 21.94 1.55
N ALA A 160 2.36 22.08 2.58
CA ALA A 160 1.97 21.92 3.96
C ALA A 160 1.66 23.29 4.59
N TYR A 161 0.51 23.38 5.25
CA TYR A 161 0.04 24.54 5.99
C TYR A 161 -0.01 24.16 7.46
N PHE A 162 0.65 24.93 8.31
CA PHE A 162 0.79 24.63 9.74
C PHE A 162 -0.05 25.61 10.56
N SER A 163 -0.68 25.11 11.61
CA SER A 163 -1.32 25.92 12.64
C SER A 163 -1.03 25.30 13.99
N THR A 164 -0.51 26.08 14.92
CA THR A 164 -0.18 25.63 16.28
C THR A 164 -1.12 26.32 17.27
N PHE A 165 -1.67 25.53 18.19
CA PHE A 165 -2.63 25.93 19.20
C PHE A 165 -2.05 25.58 20.57
N ASN A 166 -2.19 26.48 21.53
CA ASN A 166 -1.90 26.17 22.92
C ASN A 166 -3.03 25.33 23.53
N ALA A 167 -2.80 24.74 24.71
CA ALA A 167 -3.77 23.92 25.45
C ALA A 167 -5.15 24.57 25.72
N ASP A 168 -5.25 25.90 25.61
CA ASP A 168 -6.48 26.68 25.78
C ASP A 168 -7.14 27.10 24.45
N ASN A 169 -6.66 26.56 23.32
CA ASN A 169 -7.06 26.93 21.95
C ASN A 169 -6.84 28.41 21.60
N SER A 170 -5.97 29.13 22.33
CA SER A 170 -5.59 30.50 21.97
C SER A 170 -4.52 30.52 20.88
N TRP A 171 -4.66 31.45 19.93
CA TRP A 171 -3.65 31.76 18.93
C TRP A 171 -2.44 32.45 19.60
N LEU A 172 -1.23 32.12 19.16
CA LEU A 172 -0.06 32.96 19.43
C LEU A 172 -0.20 34.28 18.65
N LYS A 173 -0.82 35.27 19.32
CA LYS A 173 -1.08 36.69 19.00
C LYS A 173 -2.46 37.07 18.44
N ASP A 174 -3.17 37.74 19.35
CA ASP A 174 -4.30 38.69 19.25
C ASP A 174 -5.72 38.22 18.90
N ARG A 175 -6.56 38.32 19.96
CA ARG A 175 -8.01 38.59 20.05
C ARG A 175 -8.97 37.92 19.05
N SER A 176 -9.56 36.80 19.49
CA SER A 176 -10.97 36.63 19.91
C SER A 176 -11.36 35.15 19.79
N ALA A 177 -11.85 34.58 20.90
CA ALA A 177 -11.89 33.14 21.13
C ALA A 177 -13.19 32.45 20.63
N PRO A 178 -13.11 31.23 20.08
CA PRO A 178 -14.22 30.27 20.14
C PRO A 178 -14.03 29.32 21.34
N LYS A 179 -15.11 29.09 22.10
CA LYS A 179 -15.19 28.11 23.19
C LYS A 179 -15.88 26.83 22.69
N LEU A 180 -15.37 25.66 23.08
CA LEU A 180 -16.11 24.40 22.96
C LEU A 180 -17.22 24.36 24.02
N LYS A 181 -18.47 24.16 23.61
CA LYS A 181 -19.60 23.86 24.50
C LYS A 181 -20.42 22.71 23.92
N ALA A 182 -20.80 21.76 24.77
CA ALA A 182 -21.81 20.75 24.44
C ALA A 182 -23.18 21.44 24.35
N GLY A 183 -23.86 21.30 23.21
CA GLY A 183 -25.21 21.83 23.00
C GLY A 183 -26.09 20.77 22.35
N GLY A 184 -27.27 20.53 22.93
CA GLY A 184 -28.33 19.75 22.29
C GLY A 184 -28.97 20.51 21.12
N LEU A 185 -29.62 19.76 20.23
CA LEU A 185 -30.21 20.29 18.99
C LEU A 185 -31.39 21.24 19.26
N PRO A 186 -31.61 22.26 18.40
CA PRO A 186 -32.80 23.10 18.46
C PRO A 186 -33.96 22.48 17.66
N GLY A 187 -35.10 22.20 18.32
CA GLY A 187 -36.40 22.27 17.62
C GLY A 187 -37.46 21.16 17.77
N ASP A 188 -37.44 20.24 18.74
CA ASP A 188 -38.60 19.34 18.98
C ASP A 188 -39.27 19.62 20.36
N PRO A 189 -40.53 20.09 20.43
CA PRO A 189 -41.21 20.41 21.68
C PRO A 189 -41.94 19.25 22.37
N ARG A 190 -41.78 17.97 21.96
CA ARG A 190 -42.46 16.86 22.65
C ARG A 190 -41.56 15.64 22.79
N CYS A 191 -40.91 15.49 23.95
CA CYS A 191 -40.75 14.24 24.71
C CYS A 191 -39.78 14.46 25.88
N GLN A 192 -40.23 14.17 27.10
CA GLN A 192 -39.43 14.02 28.33
C GLN A 192 -38.77 12.63 28.35
N PRO A 193 -37.71 12.41 29.16
CA PRO A 193 -36.83 11.25 29.02
C PRO A 193 -37.39 10.02 29.74
N GLU A 194 -37.19 8.85 29.14
CA GLU A 194 -37.13 7.57 29.85
C GLU A 194 -35.78 6.91 29.60
N GLU A 195 -35.30 6.27 30.66
CA GLU A 195 -34.05 5.55 30.81
C GLU A 195 -33.99 4.33 29.87
N GLU A 196 -32.82 4.05 29.29
CA GLU A 196 -32.26 2.68 29.24
C GLU A 196 -30.81 2.67 28.69
N GLU A 197 -30.03 1.74 29.23
CA GLU A 197 -28.59 1.53 29.04
C GLU A 197 -28.22 0.90 27.68
N ASP A 198 -26.91 1.00 27.38
CA ASP A 198 -26.13 0.19 26.44
C ASP A 198 -26.26 0.42 24.92
N GLN A 199 -25.60 1.49 24.46
CA GLN A 199 -24.47 1.47 23.51
C GLN A 199 -24.07 2.92 23.20
N ARG A 200 -23.01 3.42 23.83
CA ARG A 200 -22.56 4.80 23.60
C ARG A 200 -21.77 4.90 22.29
N THR A 201 -22.47 5.11 21.20
CA THR A 201 -21.90 5.76 20.02
C THR A 201 -21.66 7.23 20.38
N VAL A 202 -20.40 7.66 20.48
CA VAL A 202 -20.04 9.06 20.69
C VAL A 202 -19.92 9.71 19.31
N GLU A 203 -20.95 10.45 18.90
CA GLU A 203 -20.88 11.30 17.71
C GLU A 203 -20.22 12.64 18.07
N GLY A 204 -19.04 12.89 17.50
CA GLY A 204 -18.36 14.17 17.59
C GLY A 204 -18.54 14.96 16.29
N TYR A 205 -19.17 16.13 16.36
CA TYR A 205 -19.22 17.09 15.27
C TYR A 205 -18.04 18.07 15.38
N VAL A 206 -17.39 18.34 14.25
CA VAL A 206 -16.64 19.57 14.04
C VAL A 206 -17.42 20.31 12.96
N GLU A 207 -17.93 21.51 13.26
CA GLU A 207 -17.96 22.70 12.39
C GLU A 207 -19.16 23.63 12.64
N GLY A 208 -18.88 24.94 12.60
CA GLY A 208 -19.87 26.00 12.61
C GLY A 208 -19.23 27.35 12.30
N GLN A 209 -19.04 27.63 11.01
CA GLN A 209 -18.75 28.91 10.33
C GLN A 209 -17.90 29.99 11.05
N LEU A 210 -16.77 30.40 10.46
CA LEU A 210 -16.52 31.82 10.11
C LEU A 210 -15.30 32.03 9.17
N ASN A 211 -15.57 32.71 8.05
CA ASN A 211 -14.76 33.63 7.24
C ASN A 211 -13.22 33.57 7.29
N THR A 212 -12.62 33.27 6.12
CA THR A 212 -11.42 34.00 5.68
C THR A 212 -11.59 34.43 4.23
N VAL A 213 -11.56 35.76 4.04
CA VAL A 213 -11.49 36.43 2.75
C VAL A 213 -10.14 36.09 2.11
N TRP A 214 -10.16 35.46 0.95
CA TRP A 214 -8.98 35.35 0.10
C TRP A 214 -8.84 36.67 -0.67
N THR A 215 -7.87 37.51 -0.30
CA THR A 215 -7.49 38.64 -1.15
C THR A 215 -6.57 38.13 -2.25
N PHE A 216 -7.06 38.16 -3.49
CA PHE A 216 -6.25 37.97 -4.68
C PHE A 216 -5.13 39.03 -4.74
N PRO A 217 -3.93 38.68 -5.26
CA PRO A 217 -2.97 39.68 -5.65
C PRO A 217 -3.56 40.53 -6.76
N LYS A 218 -3.65 41.85 -6.53
CA LYS A 218 -4.10 42.84 -7.51
C LYS A 218 -3.24 42.76 -8.77
N THR A 219 -3.74 42.07 -9.79
CA THR A 219 -3.44 42.40 -11.18
C THR A 219 -4.66 43.14 -11.73
N LYS A 220 -4.48 44.44 -12.01
CA LYS A 220 -5.50 45.25 -12.68
C LYS A 220 -5.67 44.70 -14.10
N LEU A 221 -6.86 44.20 -14.41
CA LEU A 221 -7.43 44.35 -15.74
C LEU A 221 -8.89 44.85 -15.59
N PRO A 222 -9.36 45.74 -16.48
CA PRO A 222 -10.59 46.49 -16.32
C PRO A 222 -11.82 45.68 -16.71
N HIS A 223 -12.95 46.06 -16.11
CA HIS A 223 -14.30 45.56 -16.41
C HIS A 223 -14.68 45.75 -17.89
N ALA A 224 -15.31 44.71 -18.46
CA ALA A 224 -16.27 44.80 -19.56
C ALA A 224 -17.68 44.93 -18.97
N ALA A 225 -18.72 45.46 -19.60
CA ALA A 225 -18.90 46.37 -20.74
C ALA A 225 -20.38 46.81 -20.67
N CYS A 226 -20.70 48.05 -21.04
CA CYS A 226 -21.99 48.47 -21.58
C CYS A 226 -21.76 49.72 -22.43
N SER A 227 -21.87 49.58 -23.74
CA SER A 227 -22.35 50.53 -24.77
C SER A 227 -21.58 50.41 -26.09
N ASP A 228 -22.32 50.76 -27.13
CA ASP A 228 -22.18 50.43 -28.55
C ASP A 228 -20.96 51.02 -29.29
N ASP A 229 -20.71 50.48 -30.50
CA ASP A 229 -19.82 50.92 -31.61
C ASP A 229 -18.35 50.40 -31.63
N PRO A 230 -17.66 50.35 -32.80
CA PRO A 230 -17.65 49.20 -33.70
C PRO A 230 -16.25 48.57 -33.90
N ILE A 231 -16.26 47.45 -34.62
CA ILE A 231 -15.17 46.51 -34.97
C ILE A 231 -13.89 47.20 -35.50
N PRO A 232 -12.70 46.72 -35.07
CA PRO A 232 -11.53 46.67 -35.92
C PRO A 232 -11.02 45.24 -36.15
N THR A 233 -10.80 44.96 -37.42
CA THR A 233 -10.17 43.78 -38.01
C THR A 233 -8.73 43.58 -37.52
N GLY A 234 -8.39 42.37 -37.08
CA GLY A 234 -7.01 42.00 -36.71
C GLY A 234 -6.77 40.49 -36.74
N THR A 235 -6.11 40.05 -37.80
CA THR A 235 -5.61 38.70 -38.09
C THR A 235 -4.52 38.22 -37.11
N GLY A 236 -4.49 36.92 -36.78
CA GLY A 236 -3.22 36.21 -36.59
C GLY A 236 -3.17 35.10 -35.53
N GLY A 237 -2.75 33.91 -35.97
CA GLY A 237 -1.83 33.05 -35.20
C GLY A 237 -2.41 31.79 -34.57
N GLY A 238 -2.39 30.68 -35.31
CA GLY A 238 -2.65 29.35 -34.77
C GLY A 238 -1.51 28.84 -33.86
N GLY A 239 -1.89 28.20 -32.76
CA GLY A 239 -1.01 27.42 -31.89
C GLY A 239 -1.62 26.04 -31.65
N ALA A 240 -0.85 24.99 -31.95
CA ALA A 240 -1.24 23.60 -31.75
C ALA A 240 -1.38 23.25 -30.26
N PRO A 241 -2.33 22.39 -29.86
CA PRO A 241 -2.48 21.97 -28.47
C PRO A 241 -1.38 20.97 -28.09
N GLY A 242 -0.55 21.34 -27.10
CA GLY A 242 0.40 20.45 -26.47
C GLY A 242 -0.29 19.40 -25.57
N ALA A 243 0.21 18.17 -25.61
CA ALA A 243 -0.21 17.08 -24.74
C ALA A 243 0.10 17.40 -23.25
N PRO A 244 -0.72 16.95 -22.28
CA PRO A 244 -0.44 17.13 -20.87
C PRO A 244 0.75 16.25 -20.46
N SER A 245 1.80 16.86 -19.89
CA SER A 245 2.94 16.14 -19.32
C SER A 245 2.65 15.68 -17.89
N ASP A 246 2.79 14.39 -17.62
CA ASP A 246 2.75 13.76 -16.29
C ASP A 246 3.96 14.14 -15.42
N ASN A 247 4.05 15.40 -15.02
CA ASN A 247 5.12 15.91 -14.14
C ASN A 247 4.72 15.81 -12.66
N PHE A 248 4.72 14.58 -12.13
CA PHE A 248 4.86 14.36 -10.68
C PHE A 248 6.32 14.01 -10.35
N PRO A 249 6.92 14.58 -9.30
CA PRO A 249 8.29 14.27 -8.93
C PRO A 249 8.39 12.81 -8.48
N LYS A 250 9.07 12.01 -9.31
CA LYS A 250 9.37 10.61 -9.00
C LYS A 250 10.22 10.54 -7.73
N PRO A 251 9.86 9.73 -6.71
CA PRO A 251 10.74 9.42 -5.58
C PRO A 251 12.18 9.13 -5.99
N ASN A 252 13.13 9.56 -5.17
CA ASN A 252 14.56 9.39 -5.45
C ASN A 252 14.95 7.90 -5.42
N VAL A 253 15.30 7.38 -6.60
CA VAL A 253 15.73 5.98 -6.80
C VAL A 253 16.93 5.61 -5.92
N ASP A 254 17.82 6.56 -5.62
CA ASP A 254 19.00 6.31 -4.78
C ASP A 254 18.65 6.16 -3.30
N GLU A 255 17.61 6.86 -2.84
CA GLU A 255 17.10 6.70 -1.47
C GLU A 255 16.42 5.34 -1.28
N LEU A 256 15.65 4.90 -2.28
CA LEU A 256 15.10 3.54 -2.36
C LEU A 256 16.21 2.48 -2.37
N LYS A 257 17.23 2.63 -3.23
CA LYS A 257 18.38 1.71 -3.29
C LYS A 257 19.17 1.65 -1.99
N ASN A 258 19.34 2.79 -1.31
CA ASN A 258 20.02 2.85 -0.02
C ASN A 258 19.24 2.15 1.10
N GLN A 259 17.90 2.23 1.10
CA GLN A 259 17.05 1.47 2.03
C GLN A 259 17.11 -0.05 1.76
N LEU A 260 17.34 -0.46 0.51
CA LEU A 260 17.47 -1.86 0.09
C LEU A 260 18.87 -2.45 0.33
N LYS A 261 19.90 -1.62 0.52
CA LYS A 261 21.31 -2.03 0.67
C LYS A 261 21.56 -3.06 1.78
N ASN A 262 20.73 -3.06 2.83
CA ASN A 262 20.84 -3.96 3.99
C ASN A 262 19.73 -5.02 4.07
N LYS A 263 18.85 -5.11 3.06
CA LYS A 263 17.77 -6.08 2.96
C LYS A 263 17.79 -6.65 1.54
N PRO A 264 18.72 -7.57 1.22
CA PRO A 264 18.91 -8.02 -0.15
C PRO A 264 17.68 -8.84 -0.57
N PHE A 265 16.70 -8.19 -1.19
CA PHE A 265 15.65 -8.86 -1.96
C PHE A 265 16.20 -9.36 -3.30
N ALA A 266 17.45 -9.83 -3.32
CA ALA A 266 17.92 -10.66 -4.41
C ALA A 266 16.99 -11.87 -4.52
N LEU A 267 16.77 -12.37 -5.73
CA LEU A 267 16.37 -13.77 -5.88
C LEU A 267 17.36 -14.56 -5.02
N ILE A 268 16.86 -15.20 -3.97
CA ILE A 268 17.71 -15.97 -3.07
C ILE A 268 18.42 -17.00 -3.97
N PRO A 269 19.75 -17.15 -3.90
CA PRO A 269 20.42 -18.20 -4.65
C PRO A 269 19.72 -19.52 -4.33
N ASN A 270 19.43 -20.33 -5.36
CA ASN A 270 18.69 -21.62 -5.35
C ASN A 270 17.21 -21.60 -5.78
N ILE A 271 16.78 -20.65 -6.62
CA ILE A 271 15.49 -20.79 -7.33
C ILE A 271 15.72 -21.66 -8.56
N ASP A 272 14.83 -22.64 -8.75
CA ASP A 272 14.85 -23.53 -9.91
C ASP A 272 14.85 -22.69 -11.20
N CYS A 273 15.85 -22.96 -12.05
CA CYS A 273 16.02 -22.24 -13.30
C CYS A 273 14.79 -22.33 -14.22
N ALA A 274 14.03 -23.43 -14.16
CA ALA A 274 12.78 -23.58 -14.89
C ALA A 274 11.71 -22.58 -14.45
N ILE A 275 11.71 -22.19 -13.17
CA ILE A 275 10.77 -21.19 -12.62
C ILE A 275 11.18 -19.79 -13.07
N ILE A 276 12.47 -19.44 -12.95
CA ILE A 276 12.98 -18.16 -13.43
C ILE A 276 12.69 -17.97 -14.92
N LYS A 277 12.95 -18.98 -15.76
CA LYS A 277 12.63 -18.91 -17.19
C LYS A 277 11.16 -18.60 -17.45
N LYS A 278 10.24 -19.16 -16.64
CA LYS A 278 8.80 -18.88 -16.74
C LYS A 278 8.45 -17.47 -16.29
N TRP A 279 9.06 -16.95 -15.22
CA TRP A 279 8.88 -15.54 -14.82
C TRP A 279 9.44 -14.58 -15.86
N LEU A 280 10.62 -14.84 -16.43
CA LEU A 280 11.18 -14.00 -17.49
C LEU A 280 10.30 -14.01 -18.74
N ALA A 281 9.75 -15.16 -19.12
CA ALA A 281 8.77 -15.23 -20.21
C ALA A 281 7.51 -14.39 -19.91
N MET A 282 7.06 -14.37 -18.65
CA MET A 282 5.93 -13.55 -18.21
C MET A 282 6.23 -12.05 -18.23
N ALA A 283 7.44 -11.67 -17.81
CA ALA A 283 7.91 -10.29 -17.84
C ALA A 283 8.03 -9.75 -19.28
N LYS A 284 8.42 -10.62 -20.23
CA LYS A 284 8.51 -10.31 -21.67
C LYS A 284 7.18 -10.41 -22.41
N PHE A 285 6.11 -10.87 -21.75
CA PHE A 285 4.85 -11.15 -22.42
C PHE A 285 4.23 -9.86 -22.95
N ALA A 286 4.05 -9.82 -24.28
CA ALA A 286 3.39 -8.73 -24.99
C ALA A 286 2.01 -9.17 -25.45
N ILE A 287 1.01 -8.31 -25.22
CA ILE A 287 -0.35 -8.56 -25.71
C ILE A 287 -0.43 -8.44 -27.23
N ASP A 288 -1.32 -9.24 -27.83
CA ASP A 288 -1.51 -9.21 -29.28
C ASP A 288 -2.38 -8.02 -29.73
N GLN A 289 -2.44 -7.82 -31.05
CA GLN A 289 -3.18 -6.72 -31.64
C GLN A 289 -4.67 -6.76 -31.31
N SER A 290 -5.30 -7.94 -31.26
CA SER A 290 -6.72 -8.07 -30.94
C SER A 290 -7.05 -7.62 -29.52
N THR A 291 -6.15 -7.87 -28.57
CA THR A 291 -6.26 -7.36 -27.20
C THR A 291 -6.08 -5.84 -27.16
N LYS A 292 -5.11 -5.29 -27.89
CA LYS A 292 -4.94 -3.82 -28.03
C LYS A 292 -6.17 -3.16 -28.64
N ASP A 293 -6.75 -3.77 -29.68
CA ASP A 293 -7.98 -3.29 -30.33
C ASP A 293 -9.16 -3.28 -29.35
N LYS A 294 -9.27 -4.32 -28.49
CA LYS A 294 -10.29 -4.36 -27.44
C LYS A 294 -10.13 -3.21 -26.44
N ILE A 295 -8.91 -2.95 -25.96
CA ILE A 295 -8.64 -1.87 -25.01
C ILE A 295 -8.97 -0.50 -25.61
N ARG A 296 -8.65 -0.27 -26.89
CA ARG A 296 -8.99 1.00 -27.56
C ARG A 296 -10.49 1.29 -27.67
N LYS A 297 -11.38 0.31 -27.44
CA LYS A 297 -12.83 0.57 -27.41
C LYS A 297 -13.26 1.46 -26.24
N PHE A 298 -12.42 1.60 -25.22
CA PHE A 298 -12.67 2.51 -24.09
C PHE A 298 -12.40 3.98 -24.45
N ASP A 299 -11.60 4.25 -25.48
CA ASP A 299 -11.10 5.61 -25.81
C ASP A 299 -12.13 6.53 -26.45
N VAL A 300 -13.25 5.98 -26.92
CA VAL A 300 -14.23 6.71 -27.75
C VAL A 300 -15.12 7.65 -26.93
N ALA A 301 -14.98 7.67 -25.59
CA ALA A 301 -15.87 8.39 -24.69
C ALA A 301 -15.25 9.58 -23.93
N TYR A 302 -13.93 9.79 -24.01
CA TYR A 302 -13.23 10.81 -23.22
C TYR A 302 -12.27 11.64 -24.10
N PHE A 303 -12.74 12.79 -24.59
CA PHE A 303 -11.91 13.89 -25.14
C PHE A 303 -10.88 13.58 -26.25
N GLY A 304 -11.13 12.59 -27.11
CA GLY A 304 -10.42 12.46 -28.40
C GLY A 304 -8.94 12.05 -28.34
N SER A 305 -8.43 11.67 -27.16
CA SER A 305 -7.11 11.04 -27.01
C SER A 305 -7.26 9.64 -26.42
N PRO A 306 -6.53 8.63 -26.94
CA PRO A 306 -6.56 7.30 -26.35
C PRO A 306 -5.96 7.34 -24.95
N VAL A 307 -6.79 7.14 -23.94
CA VAL A 307 -6.38 7.09 -22.53
C VAL A 307 -6.14 5.65 -22.09
N SER A 308 -6.74 4.68 -22.78
CA SER A 308 -6.79 3.29 -22.36
C SER A 308 -5.67 2.48 -23.01
N HIS A 309 -4.91 1.77 -22.19
CA HIS A 309 -3.75 1.01 -22.64
C HIS A 309 -3.47 -0.15 -21.68
N ALA A 310 -2.70 -1.13 -22.14
CA ALA A 310 -2.12 -2.11 -21.23
C ALA A 310 -1.00 -1.46 -20.42
N LEU A 311 -0.93 -1.75 -19.13
CA LEU A 311 0.11 -1.22 -18.26
C LEU A 311 1.39 -2.03 -18.45
N ASP A 312 2.37 -1.44 -19.13
CA ASP A 312 3.67 -2.07 -19.37
C ASP A 312 4.47 -2.15 -18.06
N ILE A 313 5.01 -3.34 -17.77
CA ILE A 313 5.87 -3.56 -16.61
C ILE A 313 7.13 -2.69 -16.67
N ASN A 314 7.61 -2.30 -17.85
CA ASN A 314 8.77 -1.42 -18.00
C ASN A 314 8.48 0.01 -17.52
N ASP A 315 7.25 0.48 -17.71
CA ASP A 315 6.82 1.84 -17.37
C ASP A 315 6.42 1.99 -15.90
N ALA A 316 6.33 0.87 -15.19
CA ALA A 316 5.99 0.83 -13.78
C ALA A 316 7.01 1.58 -12.90
N PHE A 317 6.53 2.08 -11.76
CA PHE A 317 7.33 2.91 -10.86
C PHE A 317 8.37 2.11 -10.05
N SER A 318 7.95 1.03 -9.38
CA SER A 318 8.76 0.39 -8.33
C SER A 318 10.09 -0.17 -8.84
N PRO A 319 11.24 0.06 -8.17
CA PRO A 319 12.51 -0.54 -8.58
C PRO A 319 12.56 -2.05 -8.37
N LEU A 320 11.66 -2.61 -7.54
CA LEU A 320 11.51 -4.05 -7.37
C LEU A 320 10.37 -4.59 -8.21
N VAL A 321 10.55 -5.80 -8.73
CA VAL A 321 9.52 -6.60 -9.41
C VAL A 321 9.06 -7.72 -8.50
N ASN A 322 7.74 -7.83 -8.30
CA ASN A 322 7.14 -8.99 -7.66
C ASN A 322 7.16 -10.16 -8.64
N MET A 323 7.75 -11.27 -8.22
CA MET A 323 7.78 -12.55 -8.93
C MET A 323 7.26 -13.60 -7.97
N ASP A 324 6.02 -14.03 -8.18
CA ASP A 324 5.35 -14.97 -7.29
C ASP A 324 4.87 -16.22 -8.02
N TYR A 325 4.79 -17.34 -7.29
CA TYR A 325 4.30 -18.62 -7.76
C TYR A 325 3.61 -19.37 -6.62
N PHE A 326 2.35 -19.70 -6.86
CA PHE A 326 1.47 -20.35 -5.89
C PHE A 326 0.96 -21.68 -6.46
N PRO A 327 1.74 -22.79 -6.31
CA PRO A 327 1.37 -24.11 -6.81
C PRO A 327 0.38 -24.85 -5.90
N ILE A 328 -0.44 -25.72 -6.48
CA ILE A 328 -1.38 -26.62 -5.81
C ILE A 328 -1.21 -28.00 -6.45
N ASN A 329 -0.79 -28.99 -5.67
CA ASN A 329 -0.61 -30.35 -6.15
C ASN A 329 -1.92 -31.12 -6.00
N ILE A 330 -2.40 -31.70 -7.10
CA ILE A 330 -3.63 -32.48 -7.17
C ILE A 330 -3.27 -33.90 -7.61
N ASP A 331 -3.28 -34.82 -6.66
CA ASP A 331 -3.03 -36.25 -6.88
C ASP A 331 -4.27 -36.94 -7.49
N LYS A 332 -5.46 -36.44 -7.16
CA LYS A 332 -6.74 -36.95 -7.66
C LYS A 332 -7.68 -35.79 -7.94
N MET A 333 -8.16 -35.70 -9.18
CA MET A 333 -9.09 -34.65 -9.59
C MET A 333 -10.43 -34.74 -8.84
N PRO A 334 -11.08 -33.60 -8.54
CA PRO A 334 -12.38 -33.58 -7.88
C PRO A 334 -13.50 -34.10 -8.79
N THR A 335 -14.61 -34.45 -8.16
CA THR A 335 -15.89 -34.74 -8.81
C THR A 335 -16.71 -33.45 -8.88
N ILE A 336 -17.13 -33.07 -10.09
CA ILE A 336 -18.01 -31.93 -10.34
C ILE A 336 -19.26 -32.45 -11.05
N ASN A 337 -20.45 -32.16 -10.52
CA ASN A 337 -21.73 -32.66 -11.04
C ASN A 337 -21.77 -34.18 -11.20
N GLY A 338 -21.25 -34.91 -10.20
CA GLY A 338 -21.26 -36.38 -10.15
C GLY A 338 -20.25 -37.07 -11.07
N LYS A 339 -19.40 -36.33 -11.80
CA LYS A 339 -18.33 -36.89 -12.65
C LYS A 339 -16.96 -36.37 -12.24
N THR A 340 -15.94 -37.22 -12.28
CA THR A 340 -14.55 -36.77 -12.10
C THR A 340 -14.19 -35.77 -13.19
N ALA A 341 -13.78 -34.58 -12.78
CA ALA A 341 -13.41 -33.51 -13.70
C ALA A 341 -12.06 -33.81 -14.37
N THR A 342 -11.96 -33.48 -15.66
CA THR A 342 -10.66 -33.31 -16.32
C THR A 342 -9.95 -32.06 -15.81
N PRO A 343 -8.61 -31.94 -15.97
CA PRO A 343 -7.88 -30.74 -15.60
C PRO A 343 -8.42 -29.46 -16.25
N GLU A 344 -8.78 -29.53 -17.53
CA GLU A 344 -9.35 -28.43 -18.31
C GLU A 344 -10.72 -28.01 -17.75
N GLN A 345 -11.60 -28.99 -17.47
CA GLN A 345 -12.91 -28.71 -16.87
C GLN A 345 -12.78 -28.08 -15.48
N PHE A 346 -11.80 -28.51 -14.68
CA PHE A 346 -11.58 -27.93 -13.37
C PHE A 346 -10.98 -26.51 -13.48
N GLN A 347 -10.04 -26.28 -14.40
CA GLN A 347 -9.50 -24.94 -14.67
C GLN A 347 -10.61 -23.97 -15.10
N GLU A 348 -11.53 -24.41 -15.96
CA GLU A 348 -12.70 -23.61 -16.37
C GLU A 348 -13.64 -23.35 -15.18
N HIS A 349 -13.88 -24.36 -14.33
CA HIS A 349 -14.69 -24.21 -13.13
C HIS A 349 -14.09 -23.18 -12.17
N ILE A 350 -12.78 -23.23 -11.93
CA ILE A 350 -12.07 -22.23 -11.11
C ILE A 350 -12.26 -20.84 -11.71
N ARG A 351 -12.02 -20.68 -13.02
CA ARG A 351 -12.14 -19.38 -13.69
C ARG A 351 -13.52 -18.75 -13.52
N LYS A 352 -14.58 -19.51 -13.85
CA LYS A 352 -15.97 -19.03 -13.79
C LYS A 352 -16.43 -18.74 -12.37
N ASN A 353 -15.80 -19.36 -11.38
CA ASN A 353 -16.16 -19.26 -9.97
C ASN A 353 -15.00 -18.71 -9.13
N ILE A 354 -14.14 -17.85 -9.68
CA ILE A 354 -12.88 -17.45 -9.04
C ILE A 354 -13.08 -16.86 -7.63
N ASN A 355 -14.19 -16.15 -7.40
CA ASN A 355 -14.56 -15.60 -6.09
C ASN A 355 -14.88 -16.67 -5.02
N ASN A 356 -15.19 -17.90 -5.43
CA ASN A 356 -15.33 -19.04 -4.49
C ASN A 356 -13.98 -19.66 -4.12
N PHE A 357 -12.92 -19.23 -4.81
CA PHE A 357 -11.56 -19.73 -4.65
C PHE A 357 -10.62 -18.62 -4.22
N VAL A 358 -11.09 -17.49 -3.72
CA VAL A 358 -10.27 -16.46 -3.09
C VAL A 358 -11.01 -15.89 -1.89
N ASP A 359 -10.28 -15.34 -0.94
CA ASP A 359 -10.85 -14.53 0.12
C ASP A 359 -11.23 -13.15 -0.44
N THR A 360 -12.52 -12.97 -0.68
CA THR A 360 -13.09 -11.75 -1.26
C THR A 360 -12.98 -10.54 -0.36
N TYR A 361 -12.51 -10.69 0.90
CA TYR A 361 -12.09 -9.56 1.71
C TYR A 361 -10.92 -8.80 1.07
N TYR A 362 -9.98 -9.51 0.43
CA TYR A 362 -8.81 -8.87 -0.20
C TYR A 362 -9.11 -8.40 -1.61
N SER A 363 -9.78 -9.23 -2.42
CA SER A 363 -10.15 -8.85 -3.78
C SER A 363 -11.35 -9.63 -4.29
N LYS A 364 -12.23 -8.97 -5.04
CA LYS A 364 -13.37 -9.58 -5.72
C LYS A 364 -13.30 -9.31 -7.22
N PHE A 365 -13.56 -10.34 -8.02
CA PHE A 365 -13.49 -10.29 -9.47
C PHE A 365 -14.90 -10.24 -10.08
N SER A 366 -15.15 -9.31 -10.98
CA SER A 366 -16.43 -9.22 -11.70
C SER A 366 -16.21 -8.88 -13.17
N PRO A 367 -16.99 -9.45 -14.11
CA PRO A 367 -16.93 -9.02 -15.50
C PRO A 367 -17.20 -7.53 -15.65
N TYR A 368 -16.44 -6.88 -16.53
CA TYR A 368 -16.54 -5.45 -16.75
C TYR A 368 -17.84 -5.10 -17.50
N ASP A 369 -18.53 -4.05 -17.05
CA ASP A 369 -19.86 -3.64 -17.55
C ASP A 369 -19.98 -2.11 -17.77
N LYS A 370 -18.87 -1.40 -17.91
CA LYS A 370 -18.82 0.06 -18.02
C LYS A 370 -18.43 0.52 -19.44
N TRP A 371 -18.63 1.80 -19.74
CA TRP A 371 -18.13 2.46 -20.95
C TRP A 371 -18.43 1.72 -22.27
N GLY A 372 -19.63 1.16 -22.39
CA GLY A 372 -20.05 0.44 -23.60
C GLY A 372 -19.40 -0.94 -23.80
N VAL A 373 -18.66 -1.43 -22.80
CA VAL A 373 -18.10 -2.78 -22.77
C VAL A 373 -18.85 -3.61 -21.74
N ALA A 374 -19.44 -4.72 -22.17
CA ALA A 374 -20.16 -5.67 -21.33
C ALA A 374 -19.59 -7.08 -21.54
N ASP A 375 -18.64 -7.48 -20.70
CA ASP A 375 -17.86 -8.71 -20.85
C ASP A 375 -18.42 -9.90 -20.05
N GLN A 376 -19.60 -9.77 -19.44
CA GLN A 376 -20.27 -10.88 -18.74
C GLN A 376 -20.40 -12.12 -19.62
N ASN A 377 -20.88 -11.98 -20.86
CA ASN A 377 -21.05 -13.13 -21.76
C ASN A 377 -19.71 -13.67 -22.25
N LEU A 378 -18.75 -12.80 -22.54
CA LEU A 378 -17.42 -13.20 -23.01
C LEU A 378 -16.66 -13.94 -21.89
N TRP A 379 -16.68 -13.42 -20.67
CA TRP A 379 -16.12 -14.09 -19.50
C TRP A 379 -16.75 -15.46 -19.28
N ASN A 380 -18.08 -15.60 -19.37
CA ASN A 380 -18.74 -16.89 -19.15
C ASN A 380 -18.65 -17.86 -20.34
N SER A 381 -18.14 -17.42 -21.49
CA SER A 381 -17.96 -18.27 -22.67
C SER A 381 -16.86 -19.32 -22.49
N SER A 382 -16.77 -20.23 -23.47
CA SER A 382 -15.67 -21.19 -23.61
C SER A 382 -14.37 -20.56 -24.14
N ASN A 383 -14.38 -19.28 -24.54
CA ASN A 383 -13.20 -18.54 -24.96
C ASN A 383 -13.23 -17.12 -24.39
N PRO A 384 -12.78 -16.92 -23.14
CA PRO A 384 -12.80 -15.62 -22.47
C PRO A 384 -11.70 -14.67 -22.95
N LYS A 385 -10.94 -14.98 -24.02
CA LYS A 385 -9.91 -14.08 -24.54
C LYS A 385 -10.52 -12.71 -24.82
N ASN A 386 -9.80 -11.66 -24.40
CA ASN A 386 -10.20 -10.26 -24.46
C ASN A 386 -11.37 -9.87 -23.52
N ALA A 387 -11.84 -10.75 -22.63
CA ALA A 387 -12.73 -10.33 -21.54
C ALA A 387 -11.98 -9.41 -20.57
N VAL A 388 -12.60 -8.28 -20.25
CA VAL A 388 -12.14 -7.38 -19.20
C VAL A 388 -12.84 -7.72 -17.90
N ILE A 389 -12.05 -7.76 -16.83
CA ILE A 389 -12.46 -8.10 -15.47
C ILE A 389 -12.10 -6.93 -14.57
N THR A 390 -13.10 -6.41 -13.88
CA THR A 390 -12.92 -5.50 -12.75
C THR A 390 -12.45 -6.29 -11.54
N ILE A 391 -11.44 -5.77 -10.86
CA ILE A 391 -10.99 -6.25 -9.56
C ILE A 391 -11.29 -5.16 -8.53
N ASP A 392 -12.20 -5.46 -7.62
CA ASP A 392 -12.46 -4.69 -6.42
C ASP A 392 -11.41 -5.09 -5.38
N ILE A 393 -10.42 -4.25 -5.14
CA ILE A 393 -9.23 -4.51 -4.32
C ILE A 393 -9.40 -3.78 -2.99
N LEU A 394 -9.13 -4.45 -1.87
CA LEU A 394 -9.26 -3.88 -0.53
C LEU A 394 -8.48 -2.57 -0.37
N GLY A 395 -9.22 -1.46 -0.36
CA GLY A 395 -8.70 -0.09 -0.27
C GLY A 395 -9.29 0.76 -1.39
N PRO A 396 -8.66 1.90 -1.73
CA PRO A 396 -9.06 2.72 -2.88
C PRO A 396 -8.54 2.16 -4.23
N ASP A 397 -7.92 0.99 -4.21
CA ASP A 397 -6.97 0.48 -5.20
C ASP A 397 -7.64 -0.35 -6.31
N ASN A 398 -8.91 -0.10 -6.61
CA ASN A 398 -9.65 -0.83 -7.63
C ASN A 398 -8.98 -0.70 -9.01
N GLY A 399 -9.10 -1.74 -9.84
CA GLY A 399 -8.49 -1.73 -11.16
C GLY A 399 -9.08 -2.76 -12.09
N SER A 400 -8.64 -2.71 -13.35
CA SER A 400 -9.11 -3.61 -14.40
C SER A 400 -7.96 -4.46 -14.94
N VAL A 401 -8.29 -5.69 -15.33
CA VAL A 401 -7.41 -6.60 -16.07
C VAL A 401 -8.12 -7.12 -17.30
N ILE A 402 -7.36 -7.49 -18.34
CA ILE A 402 -7.87 -8.16 -19.53
C ILE A 402 -7.31 -9.57 -19.65
N VAL A 403 -8.12 -10.52 -20.11
CA VAL A 403 -7.65 -11.86 -20.50
C VAL A 403 -6.87 -11.76 -21.82
N SER A 404 -5.57 -11.53 -21.72
CA SER A 404 -4.69 -11.34 -22.88
C SER A 404 -4.26 -12.64 -23.56
N LYS A 405 -4.36 -13.76 -22.84
CA LYS A 405 -4.09 -15.11 -23.36
C LYS A 405 -5.10 -16.10 -22.79
N TYR A 406 -5.55 -17.02 -23.62
CA TYR A 406 -6.41 -18.13 -23.22
C TYR A 406 -6.14 -19.39 -24.06
N ASN A 407 -6.18 -20.55 -23.40
CA ASN A 407 -6.34 -21.87 -24.01
C ASN A 407 -6.99 -22.81 -22.98
N SER A 408 -7.23 -24.08 -23.34
CA SER A 408 -7.85 -25.06 -22.43
C SER A 408 -7.04 -25.32 -21.15
N GLY A 409 -5.72 -25.07 -21.17
CA GLY A 409 -4.82 -25.26 -20.04
C GLY A 409 -4.70 -24.05 -19.11
N GLY A 410 -5.25 -22.89 -19.46
CA GLY A 410 -5.07 -21.68 -18.65
C GLY A 410 -5.40 -20.35 -19.31
N TRP A 411 -5.21 -19.27 -18.55
CA TRP A 411 -5.37 -17.90 -19.02
C TRP A 411 -4.37 -16.96 -18.35
N THR A 412 -4.08 -15.84 -19.02
CA THR A 412 -3.24 -14.78 -18.49
C THR A 412 -4.05 -13.49 -18.38
N PHE A 413 -3.99 -12.86 -17.23
CA PHE A 413 -4.43 -11.48 -17.03
C PHE A 413 -3.27 -10.52 -17.28
N THR A 414 -3.56 -9.43 -18.00
CA THR A 414 -2.69 -8.26 -18.13
C THR A 414 -3.39 -7.06 -17.51
N THR A 415 -2.69 -6.27 -16.70
CA THR A 415 -3.28 -5.08 -16.09
C THR A 415 -3.47 -3.98 -17.13
N ILE A 416 -4.57 -3.23 -17.02
CA ILE A 416 -4.91 -2.19 -18.00
C ILE A 416 -5.24 -0.88 -17.29
N PHE A 417 -4.97 0.21 -17.98
CA PHE A 417 -5.55 1.51 -17.71
C PHE A 417 -6.85 1.63 -18.50
N GLU A 418 -7.92 2.06 -17.83
CA GLU A 418 -9.20 2.36 -18.46
C GLU A 418 -9.93 3.49 -17.70
N PRO A 419 -10.94 4.16 -18.29
CA PRO A 419 -11.49 5.41 -17.76
C PRO A 419 -12.18 5.32 -16.39
N GLN A 420 -12.74 4.17 -16.01
CA GLN A 420 -13.47 3.99 -14.75
C GLN A 420 -12.52 4.03 -13.54
N TYR A 421 -11.46 3.23 -13.56
CA TYR A 421 -10.52 3.10 -12.44
C TYR A 421 -9.21 3.86 -12.67
N LYS A 422 -8.98 4.39 -13.87
CA LYS A 422 -7.82 5.25 -14.23
C LYS A 422 -6.46 4.60 -13.98
N GLY A 423 -6.40 3.30 -13.74
CA GLY A 423 -5.17 2.62 -13.39
C GLY A 423 -5.40 1.32 -12.64
N HIS A 424 -4.30 0.65 -12.38
CA HIS A 424 -4.23 -0.55 -11.56
C HIS A 424 -3.02 -0.37 -10.63
N PRO A 425 -3.06 -0.83 -9.37
CA PRO A 425 -1.95 -0.65 -8.41
C PRO A 425 -0.62 -1.25 -8.88
N VAL A 426 -0.70 -2.21 -9.80
CA VAL A 426 0.44 -2.90 -10.41
C VAL A 426 0.35 -2.98 -11.94
N SER A 427 1.51 -2.91 -12.59
CA SER A 427 1.73 -3.14 -14.01
C SER A 427 2.37 -4.51 -14.20
N GLY A 428 1.78 -5.36 -15.03
CA GLY A 428 2.34 -6.67 -15.32
C GLY A 428 1.31 -7.72 -15.71
N ASN A 429 1.69 -8.97 -15.53
CA ASN A 429 0.92 -10.12 -15.99
C ASN A 429 0.79 -11.18 -14.89
N ARG A 430 -0.38 -11.83 -14.83
CA ARG A 430 -0.64 -12.97 -13.95
C ARG A 430 -1.24 -14.13 -14.71
N ASP A 431 -0.61 -15.28 -14.61
CA ASP A 431 -0.94 -16.49 -15.37
C ASP A 431 -1.54 -17.54 -14.46
N PHE A 432 -2.59 -18.18 -14.94
CA PHE A 432 -3.32 -19.26 -14.27
C PHE A 432 -3.31 -20.47 -15.18
N GLY A 433 -2.96 -21.64 -14.64
CA GLY A 433 -3.02 -22.86 -15.41
C GLY A 433 -2.63 -24.09 -14.61
N PHE A 434 -2.35 -25.17 -15.32
CA PHE A 434 -1.85 -26.41 -14.73
C PHE A 434 -0.76 -27.06 -15.58
N VAL A 435 0.03 -27.92 -14.94
CA VAL A 435 0.98 -28.82 -15.59
C VAL A 435 0.74 -30.25 -15.13
N LYS A 436 0.94 -31.21 -16.03
CA LYS A 436 0.91 -32.64 -15.69
C LYS A 436 2.28 -33.07 -15.20
N ASN A 437 2.32 -33.74 -14.06
CA ASN A 437 3.53 -34.27 -13.44
C ASN A 437 3.85 -35.67 -13.97
N ALA A 438 5.11 -36.09 -13.83
CA ALA A 438 5.58 -37.40 -14.32
C ALA A 438 4.84 -38.59 -13.68
N ASN A 439 4.40 -38.44 -12.44
CA ASN A 439 3.62 -39.45 -11.70
C ASN A 439 2.12 -39.45 -12.06
N GLY A 440 1.69 -38.65 -13.04
CA GLY A 440 0.30 -38.53 -13.46
C GLY A 440 -0.55 -37.57 -12.64
N SER A 441 -0.02 -36.98 -11.56
CA SER A 441 -0.69 -35.90 -10.82
C SER A 441 -0.64 -34.59 -11.61
N TYR A 442 -1.34 -33.56 -11.14
CA TYR A 442 -1.33 -32.23 -11.74
C TYR A 442 -0.88 -31.18 -10.73
N THR A 443 -0.17 -30.16 -11.21
CA THR A 443 0.10 -28.95 -10.43
C THR A 443 -0.63 -27.79 -11.06
N PHE A 444 -1.70 -27.34 -10.39
CA PHE A 444 -2.40 -26.10 -10.71
C PHE A 444 -1.64 -24.92 -10.11
N TYR A 445 -1.70 -23.74 -10.71
CA TYR A 445 -0.96 -22.59 -10.22
C TYR A 445 -1.59 -21.25 -10.58
N THR A 446 -1.21 -20.24 -9.80
CA THR A 446 -1.15 -18.85 -10.25
C THR A 446 0.29 -18.35 -10.16
N ARG A 447 0.71 -17.53 -11.14
CA ARG A 447 2.07 -16.98 -11.25
C ARG A 447 1.99 -15.52 -11.68
N GLY A 448 2.49 -14.60 -10.84
CA GLY A 448 2.55 -13.18 -11.12
C GLY A 448 3.95 -12.69 -11.45
N VAL A 449 4.06 -11.77 -12.41
CA VAL A 449 5.21 -10.89 -12.56
C VAL A 449 4.72 -9.47 -12.79
N ASP A 450 4.88 -8.64 -11.76
CA ASP A 450 4.29 -7.30 -11.73
C ASP A 450 5.11 -6.31 -10.89
N ARG A 451 4.95 -5.03 -11.17
CA ARG A 451 5.62 -3.91 -10.49
C ARG A 451 4.56 -2.90 -10.09
N LEU A 452 4.74 -2.18 -8.98
CA LEU A 452 3.80 -1.11 -8.61
C LEU A 452 3.76 -0.03 -9.71
N SER A 453 2.56 0.28 -10.21
CA SER A 453 2.34 1.26 -11.28
C SER A 453 2.62 2.68 -10.80
N TYR A 454 2.22 2.98 -9.56
CA TYR A 454 2.43 4.26 -8.91
C TYR A 454 2.83 4.01 -7.45
N ILE A 455 3.66 4.91 -6.91
CA ILE A 455 3.86 5.04 -5.47
C ILE A 455 3.06 6.27 -5.04
N ASP A 456 2.02 6.06 -4.24
CA ASP A 456 1.37 7.17 -3.54
C ASP A 456 2.42 7.84 -2.64
N GLY A 457 2.71 9.12 -2.91
CA GLY A 457 3.70 9.93 -2.21
C GLY A 457 3.40 10.10 -0.71
N SER A 458 2.18 9.83 -0.26
CA SER A 458 1.82 9.81 1.17
C SER A 458 2.38 8.58 1.92
N ASN A 459 2.79 7.53 1.18
CA ASN A 459 3.08 6.21 1.72
C ASN A 459 4.55 5.79 1.58
N PHE A 460 5.49 6.73 1.48
CA PHE A 460 6.93 6.42 1.48
C PHE A 460 7.36 5.60 2.73
N GLN A 461 6.66 5.79 3.85
CA GLN A 461 6.83 4.97 5.06
C GLN A 461 6.25 3.55 4.91
N ALA A 462 5.16 3.37 4.16
CA ALA A 462 4.62 2.06 3.80
C ALA A 462 5.52 1.35 2.79
N VAL A 463 6.14 2.06 1.86
CA VAL A 463 7.17 1.55 0.93
C VAL A 463 8.38 1.01 1.71
N ALA A 464 8.84 1.72 2.75
CA ALA A 464 9.93 1.24 3.63
C ALA A 464 9.52 0.04 4.52
N ASN A 465 8.27 -0.04 4.97
CA ASN A 465 7.74 -1.19 5.73
C ASN A 465 7.43 -2.40 4.81
N PHE A 466 7.08 -2.14 3.56
CA PHE A 466 6.79 -3.09 2.49
C PHE A 466 8.04 -3.82 2.00
N PHE A 467 9.14 -3.09 1.85
CA PHE A 467 10.47 -3.66 1.56
C PHE A 467 11.15 -4.20 2.82
N GLY A 468 10.43 -4.77 3.78
CA GLY A 468 11.10 -5.20 5.01
C GLY A 468 10.31 -5.86 6.11
N VAL A 469 9.00 -6.08 5.94
CA VAL A 469 8.17 -6.83 6.89
C VAL A 469 7.29 -7.80 6.09
N PRO A 470 7.38 -9.12 6.33
CA PRO A 470 6.41 -10.07 5.80
C PRO A 470 4.98 -9.60 6.16
N ASN A 471 4.07 -9.57 5.18
CA ASN A 471 2.66 -9.15 5.34
C ASN A 471 2.39 -7.64 5.48
N ALA A 472 3.35 -6.74 5.22
CA ALA A 472 3.10 -5.30 5.19
C ALA A 472 2.96 -4.75 3.75
N GLY A 473 1.88 -4.01 3.48
CA GLY A 473 1.64 -3.25 2.24
C GLY A 473 0.98 -4.03 1.08
N PRO A 474 0.88 -3.44 -0.13
CA PRO A 474 0.07 -3.95 -1.25
C PRO A 474 0.33 -5.43 -1.65
N PHE A 475 1.59 -5.81 -1.91
CA PHE A 475 2.00 -7.20 -2.12
C PHE A 475 1.76 -8.11 -0.91
N GLY A 476 1.79 -7.63 0.34
CA GLY A 476 1.41 -8.47 1.48
C GLY A 476 -0.07 -8.87 1.43
N LYS A 477 -0.95 -7.94 1.02
CA LYS A 477 -2.37 -8.26 0.77
C LYS A 477 -2.54 -9.16 -0.46
N ALA A 478 -1.77 -8.94 -1.52
CA ALA A 478 -1.78 -9.80 -2.70
C ALA A 478 -1.31 -11.23 -2.36
N ASP A 479 -0.24 -11.37 -1.57
CA ASP A 479 0.25 -12.65 -1.07
C ASP A 479 -0.86 -13.35 -0.26
N ALA A 480 -1.56 -12.63 0.63
CA ALA A 480 -2.68 -13.17 1.38
C ALA A 480 -3.85 -13.63 0.49
N LEU A 481 -4.18 -12.87 -0.56
CA LEU A 481 -5.17 -13.26 -1.56
C LEU A 481 -4.76 -14.57 -2.26
N TRP A 482 -3.53 -14.67 -2.76
CA TRP A 482 -3.10 -15.88 -3.49
C TRP A 482 -2.83 -17.08 -2.57
N ASN A 483 -2.50 -16.84 -1.30
CA ASN A 483 -2.51 -17.84 -0.24
C ASN A 483 -3.91 -18.43 -0.04
N SER A 484 -4.92 -17.56 0.05
CA SER A 484 -6.32 -17.99 0.14
C SER A 484 -6.71 -18.81 -1.08
N TYR A 485 -6.21 -18.46 -2.27
CA TYR A 485 -6.44 -19.22 -3.50
C TYR A 485 -5.94 -20.65 -3.43
N GLN A 486 -4.67 -20.85 -3.06
CA GLN A 486 -4.14 -22.21 -2.92
C GLN A 486 -4.94 -23.04 -1.92
N LYS A 487 -5.27 -22.43 -0.78
CA LYS A 487 -6.00 -23.11 0.28
C LYS A 487 -7.41 -23.49 -0.18
N MET A 488 -8.17 -22.54 -0.71
CA MET A 488 -9.57 -22.76 -1.08
C MET A 488 -9.73 -23.73 -2.27
N VAL A 489 -8.81 -23.69 -3.24
CA VAL A 489 -8.79 -24.71 -4.31
C VAL A 489 -8.48 -26.09 -3.73
N SER A 490 -7.48 -26.22 -2.86
CA SER A 490 -7.14 -27.50 -2.22
C SER A 490 -8.31 -28.06 -1.40
N ASP A 491 -8.94 -27.20 -0.60
CA ASP A 491 -10.10 -27.54 0.23
C ASP A 491 -11.28 -27.99 -0.62
N PHE A 492 -11.57 -27.28 -1.72
CA PHE A 492 -12.60 -27.68 -2.66
C PHE A 492 -12.31 -29.06 -3.26
N VAL A 493 -11.07 -29.31 -3.69
CA VAL A 493 -10.71 -30.60 -4.28
C VAL A 493 -10.91 -31.74 -3.29
N ASN A 494 -10.41 -31.57 -2.06
CA ASN A 494 -10.53 -32.56 -0.99
C ASN A 494 -11.99 -32.80 -0.60
N LYS A 495 -12.80 -31.74 -0.50
CA LYS A 495 -14.23 -31.83 -0.19
C LYS A 495 -15.04 -32.54 -1.28
N ASN A 496 -14.58 -32.47 -2.53
CA ASN A 496 -15.29 -33.03 -3.69
C ASN A 496 -14.67 -34.36 -4.18
N GLY A 497 -14.13 -35.18 -3.27
CA GLY A 497 -13.68 -36.54 -3.56
C GLY A 497 -12.35 -36.66 -4.31
N GLY A 498 -11.64 -35.54 -4.50
CA GLY A 498 -10.26 -35.49 -4.99
C GLY A 498 -9.24 -35.59 -3.85
N LYS A 499 -7.98 -35.32 -4.18
CA LYS A 499 -6.87 -35.24 -3.21
C LYS A 499 -5.91 -34.15 -3.66
N ALA A 500 -5.77 -33.11 -2.86
CA ALA A 500 -4.91 -31.97 -3.14
C ALA A 500 -4.22 -31.43 -1.89
N ALA A 501 -3.08 -30.78 -2.10
CA ALA A 501 -2.35 -30.04 -1.08
C ALA A 501 -1.75 -28.75 -1.68
N PRO A 502 -1.71 -27.65 -0.90
CA PRO A 502 -0.93 -26.48 -1.28
C PRO A 502 0.54 -26.86 -1.47
N GLY A 503 1.16 -26.41 -2.56
CA GLY A 503 2.59 -26.54 -2.77
C GLY A 503 3.37 -25.40 -2.09
N LYS A 504 4.70 -25.53 -2.04
CA LYS A 504 5.57 -24.48 -1.52
C LYS A 504 5.46 -23.23 -2.39
N GLN A 505 5.16 -22.11 -1.76
CA GLN A 505 5.08 -20.81 -2.41
C GLN A 505 6.48 -20.28 -2.69
N GLU A 506 6.61 -19.54 -3.78
CA GLU A 506 7.83 -18.82 -4.12
C GLU A 506 7.47 -17.37 -4.35
N ILE A 507 8.05 -16.48 -3.55
CA ILE A 507 7.77 -15.05 -3.58
C ILE A 507 9.10 -14.34 -3.54
N HIS A 508 9.42 -13.66 -4.63
CA HIS A 508 10.69 -12.98 -4.81
C HIS A 508 10.48 -11.57 -5.31
N ARG A 509 11.37 -10.66 -4.88
CA ARG A 509 11.25 -9.24 -5.18
C ARG A 509 12.57 -8.63 -5.70
N PRO A 510 13.20 -9.19 -6.74
CA PRO A 510 14.48 -8.70 -7.25
C PRO A 510 14.41 -7.27 -7.78
N ASP A 511 15.59 -6.65 -7.87
CA ASP A 511 15.78 -5.40 -8.58
C ASP A 511 15.42 -5.58 -10.07
N TRP A 512 14.49 -4.75 -10.53
CA TRP A 512 13.97 -4.81 -11.89
C TRP A 512 15.05 -4.52 -12.93
N ASN A 513 16.00 -3.62 -12.66
CA ASN A 513 17.06 -3.34 -13.64
C ASN A 513 17.93 -4.57 -13.88
N THR A 514 18.20 -5.34 -12.83
CA THR A 514 18.93 -6.61 -12.93
C THR A 514 18.14 -7.65 -13.72
N VAL A 515 16.84 -7.80 -13.43
CA VAL A 515 15.95 -8.67 -14.22
C VAL A 515 15.90 -8.24 -15.68
N LYS A 516 15.76 -6.94 -15.94
CA LYS A 516 15.71 -6.35 -17.27
C LYS A 516 17.02 -6.56 -18.03
N ASP A 517 18.17 -6.39 -17.38
CA ASP A 517 19.47 -6.66 -17.99
C ASP A 517 19.59 -8.12 -18.44
N VAL A 518 19.06 -9.09 -17.67
CA VAL A 518 19.00 -10.49 -18.09
C VAL A 518 18.00 -10.70 -19.23
N ILE A 519 16.84 -10.06 -19.19
CA ILE A 519 15.85 -10.09 -20.28
C ILE A 519 16.44 -9.58 -21.59
N ASP A 520 17.19 -8.48 -21.53
CA ASP A 520 17.86 -7.81 -22.66
C ASP A 520 19.14 -8.54 -23.12
N GLY A 521 19.57 -9.59 -22.42
CA GLY A 521 20.81 -10.33 -22.74
C GLY A 521 22.10 -9.59 -22.35
N LYS A 522 22.02 -8.54 -21.54
CA LYS A 522 23.17 -7.76 -21.04
C LYS A 522 23.87 -8.44 -19.87
N LYS A 523 23.14 -9.28 -19.14
CA LYS A 523 23.66 -10.10 -18.03
C LYS A 523 23.26 -11.56 -18.21
N PRO A 524 24.10 -12.51 -17.76
CA PRO A 524 23.80 -13.93 -17.83
C PRO A 524 22.61 -14.30 -16.93
N LEU A 525 21.92 -15.41 -17.25
CA LEU A 525 20.81 -15.90 -16.45
C LEU A 525 21.26 -16.31 -15.03
N SER A 526 22.52 -16.73 -14.91
CA SER A 526 23.19 -17.00 -13.64
C SER A 526 23.19 -15.82 -12.66
N THR A 527 22.99 -14.58 -13.15
CA THR A 527 22.81 -13.38 -12.31
C THR A 527 21.57 -13.47 -11.41
N LEU A 528 20.52 -14.15 -11.89
CA LEU A 528 19.24 -14.28 -11.17
C LEU A 528 19.16 -15.55 -10.32
N SER A 529 19.92 -16.60 -10.67
CA SER A 529 20.07 -17.80 -9.83
C SER A 529 21.33 -18.54 -10.23
N SER A 530 22.12 -18.94 -9.23
CA SER A 530 23.30 -19.79 -9.40
C SER A 530 23.00 -21.15 -10.04
N ASP A 531 21.75 -21.62 -9.98
CA ASP A 531 21.34 -22.90 -10.55
C ASP A 531 21.10 -22.83 -12.07
N CYS A 532 21.01 -21.62 -12.62
CA CYS A 532 20.95 -21.41 -14.05
C CYS A 532 22.35 -21.44 -14.65
N LYS A 533 22.67 -22.52 -15.39
CA LYS A 533 23.81 -22.52 -16.31
C LYS A 533 23.51 -21.62 -17.50
N ASP A 534 24.50 -20.85 -17.92
CA ASP A 534 24.42 -19.89 -19.03
C ASP A 534 24.32 -20.55 -20.40
#